data_AF-A0A1E8EXK7-F1
#
_entry.id   AF-A0A1E8EXK7-F1
#
_cell.length_a   1.000
_cell.length_b   1.000
_cell.length_c   1.000
_cell.angle_alpha   90.00
_cell.angle_beta   90.00
_cell.angle_gamma   90.00
#
_symmetry.space_group_name_H-M   'P 1'
#
loop_
_entity.id
_entity.type
_entity.pdbx_description
1 polymer ?
#
loop_
_entity_poly.entity_id
_entity_poly.type
_entity_poly.pdbx_seq_one_letter_code
_entity_poly.pdbx_strand_id
1 'polypeptide(L)' 'MENKKEYYIIENRYLAEALAFLKFRYYKFTGDKGFTVYGFKDTKKFRNAMNGLFDLRKEICNN' A
#
# COMPACT_ATOMS: atom_id res chain seq x y z
N MET A 1 -11.81 -20.61 7.05
CA MET A 1 -10.64 -20.43 6.16
C MET A 1 -10.60 -18.97 5.78
N GLU A 2 -9.64 -18.22 6.31
CA GLU A 2 -9.53 -16.78 6.06
C GLU A 2 -8.99 -16.60 4.64
N ASN A 3 -9.82 -16.08 3.72
CA ASN A 3 -9.39 -15.71 2.37
C ASN A 3 -8.30 -14.64 2.49
N LYS A 4 -7.04 -15.05 2.54
CA LYS A 4 -5.90 -14.14 2.40
C LYS A 4 -6.04 -13.52 1.01
N LYS A 5 -6.54 -12.28 0.96
CA LYS A 5 -6.54 -11.49 -0.26
C LYS A 5 -5.11 -11.49 -0.78
N GLU A 6 -4.92 -12.02 -1.99
CA GLU A 6 -3.61 -12.12 -2.61
C GLU A 6 -2.97 -10.74 -2.81
N TYR A 7 -3.81 -9.71 -2.91
CA TYR A 7 -3.43 -8.32 -3.10
C TYR A 7 -3.98 -7.40 -2.00
N TYR A 8 -3.15 -6.46 -1.58
CA TYR A 8 -3.51 -5.32 -0.75
C TYR A 8 -3.77 -4.10 -1.64
N ILE A 9 -4.92 -3.46 -1.45
CA ILE A 9 -5.34 -2.32 -2.27
C ILE A 9 -5.01 -1.01 -1.56
N ILE A 10 -4.32 -0.12 -2.27
CA ILE A 10 -4.01 1.23 -1.83
C ILE A 10 -4.67 2.21 -2.79
N GLU A 11 -5.36 3.21 -2.25
CA GLU A 11 -6.02 4.25 -3.05
C GLU A 11 -5.18 5.55 -3.09
N ASN A 12 -4.23 5.69 -2.16
CA ASN A 12 -3.34 6.85 -2.09
C ASN A 12 -2.14 6.69 -3.03
N ARG A 13 -2.06 7.55 -4.04
CA ARG A 13 -0.94 7.57 -5.02
C ARG A 13 0.42 7.69 -4.35
N TYR A 14 0.59 8.62 -3.42
CA TYR A 14 1.89 8.90 -2.81
C TYR A 14 2.41 7.74 -1.97
N LEU A 15 1.52 7.07 -1.24
CA LEU A 15 1.88 5.84 -0.52
C LEU A 15 2.29 4.73 -1.50
N ALA A 16 1.56 4.57 -2.61
CA ALA A 16 1.91 3.59 -3.63
C ALA A 16 3.28 3.89 -4.27
N GLU A 17 3.57 5.15 -4.56
CA GLU A 17 4.87 5.59 -5.09
C GLU A 17 6.01 5.39 -4.08
N ALA A 18 5.79 5.68 -2.79
CA ALA A 18 6.77 5.42 -1.73
C ALA A 18 7.09 3.92 -1.60
N LEU A 19 6.08 3.05 -1.69
CA LEU A 19 6.29 1.60 -1.68
C LEU A 19 6.97 1.12 -2.96
N ALA A 20 6.67 1.72 -4.11
CA ALA A 20 7.38 1.43 -5.36
C ALA A 20 8.84 1.86 -5.34
N PHE A 21 9.16 2.98 -4.68
CA PHE A 21 10.53 3.40 -4.41
C PHE A 21 11.30 2.33 -3.61
N LEU A 22 10.63 1.66 -2.66
CA LEU A 22 11.16 0.49 -1.93
C LEU A 22 11.16 -0.82 -2.75
N LYS A 23 10.96 -0.74 -4.07
CA LYS A 23 10.91 -1.85 -5.04
C LYS A 23 9.71 -2.79 -4.93
N PHE A 24 8.63 -2.39 -4.23
CA PHE A 24 7.38 -3.15 -4.28
C PHE A 24 6.62 -2.84 -5.57
N ARG A 25 6.34 -3.87 -6.37
CA ARG A 25 5.56 -3.72 -7.61
C ARG A 25 4.06 -3.72 -7.31
N TYR A 26 3.30 -2.94 -8.07
CA TYR A 26 1.85 -2.90 -8.01
C TYR A 26 1.23 -2.94 -9.39
N TYR A 27 -0.02 -3.41 -9.46
CA TYR A 27 -0.90 -3.19 -10.60
C TYR A 27 -1.72 -1.93 -10.38
N LYS A 28 -1.90 -1.13 -11.43
CA LYS A 28 -2.76 0.06 -11.40
C LYS A 28 -4.06 -0.25 -12.15
N PHE A 29 -5.18 0.04 -11.53
CA PHE A 29 -6.51 -0.18 -12.12
C PHE A 29 -7.47 0.92 -11.70
N THR A 30 -8.56 1.03 -12.44
CA THR A 30 -9.70 1.88 -12.09
C THR A 30 -10.63 1.05 -11.23
N GLY A 31 -10.86 1.47 -9.98
CA GLY A 31 -11.79 0.84 -9.06
C GLY A 31 -13.25 1.14 -9.43
N ASP A 32 -14.18 0.45 -8.77
CA ASP A 32 -15.61 0.43 -9.12
C ASP A 32 -16.29 1.82 -9.12
N LYS A 33 -15.74 2.79 -8.37
CA LYS A 33 -16.25 4.17 -8.34
C LYS A 33 -15.46 5.14 -9.23
N GLY A 34 -14.67 4.62 -10.17
CA GLY A 34 -13.89 5.42 -11.13
C GLY A 34 -12.57 5.98 -10.60
N PHE A 35 -12.20 5.70 -9.34
CA PHE A 35 -10.94 6.16 -8.76
C PHE A 35 -9.79 5.21 -9.10
N THR A 36 -8.57 5.74 -9.16
CA THR A 36 -7.37 4.94 -9.36
C THR A 36 -7.00 4.19 -8.08
N VAL A 37 -6.67 2.91 -8.22
CA VAL A 37 -6.21 2.04 -7.14
C VAL A 37 -4.95 1.28 -7.54
N TYR A 38 -4.19 0.89 -6.52
CA TYR A 38 -2.87 0.29 -6.62
C TYR A 38 -2.86 -1.03 -5.84
N GLY A 39 -2.81 -2.17 -6.54
CA GLY A 39 -2.82 -3.50 -5.95
C GLY A 39 -1.42 -4.07 -5.79
N PHE A 40 -0.99 -4.28 -4.55
CA PHE A 40 0.31 -4.86 -4.20
C PHE A 40 0.16 -6.30 -3.77
N LYS A 41 1.13 -7.17 -4.07
CA LYS A 41 1.15 -8.53 -3.53
C LYS A 41 1.26 -8.50 -2.01
N ASP A 42 0.32 -9.13 -1.32
CA ASP A 42 0.30 -9.13 0.14
C ASP A 42 1.33 -10.12 0.70
N THR A 43 2.46 -9.57 1.12
CA THR A 43 3.58 -10.34 1.71
C THR A 43 3.96 -9.77 3.07
N LYS A 44 4.62 -10.59 3.90
CA LYS A 44 5.12 -10.13 5.22
C LYS A 44 6.06 -8.92 5.07
N LYS A 45 6.95 -8.92 4.06
CA LYS A 45 7.87 -7.80 3.79
C LYS A 45 7.11 -6.52 3.42
N PHE A 46 6.09 -6.65 2.57
CA PHE A 46 5.21 -5.54 2.20
C PHE A 46 4.49 -4.96 3.43
N ARG A 47 3.84 -5.80 4.24
CA ARG A 47 3.14 -5.36 5.46
C ARG A 47 4.09 -4.65 6.43
N ASN A 48 5.30 -5.18 6.62
CA ASN A 48 6.30 -4.54 7.48
C ASN A 48 6.71 -3.15 6.98
N ALA A 49 6.98 -3.01 5.68
CA ALA A 49 7.35 -1.72 5.10
C ALA A 49 6.20 -0.70 5.21
N MET A 50 4.97 -1.14 4.92
CA MET A 50 3.78 -0.29 5.02
C MET A 50 3.53 0.17 6.46
N ASN A 51 3.64 -0.73 7.44
CA ASN A 51 3.51 -0.37 8.85
C ASN A 51 4.59 0.63 9.29
N GLY A 52 5.85 0.42 8.91
CA GLY A 52 6.94 1.36 9.22
C GLY A 52 6.70 2.76 8.63
N LEU A 53 6.16 2.86 7.41
CA LEU A 53 5.78 4.15 6.82
C LEU A 53 4.63 4.81 7.60
N PHE A 54 3.66 4.05 8.08
CA PHE A 54 2.58 4.59 8.91
C PHE A 54 3.06 5.08 10.28
N ASP A 55 3.98 4.35 10.90
CA ASP A 55 4.55 4.75 12.19
C ASP A 55 5.39 6.02 12.04
N LEU A 56 6.25 6.09 11.01
CA LEU A 56 7.00 7.31 10.68
C LEU A 56 6.06 8.50 10.40
N ARG A 57 4.94 8.28 9.70
CA ARG A 57 3.95 9.34 9.47
C ARG A 57 3.34 9.86 10.77
N LYS A 58 3.05 8.99 11.74
CA LYS A 58 2.52 9.41 13.05
C LYS A 58 3.55 10.28 13.79
N GLU A 59 4.82 9.89 13.76
CA GLU A 59 5.90 10.67 14.38
C GLU A 59 6.01 12.08 13.76
N ILE A 60 5.88 12.20 12.44
CA ILE A 60 5.96 13.48 11.73
C ILE A 60 4.70 14.34 11.97
N CYS A 61 3.51 13.74 11.97
CA CYS A 61 2.23 14.47 12.04
C CYS A 61 1.76 14.81 13.46
N ASN A 62 2.31 14.16 14.49
CA ASN A 62 1.95 14.44 15.90
C ASN A 62 2.90 15.46 16.57
N ASN A 63 3.73 16.16 15.79
CA ASN A 63 4.47 17.37 16.17
C ASN A 63 3.75 18.62 15.67
#